data_AF-A0A3E0KEP4-F1
#
_entry.id   AF-A0A3E0KEP4-F1
#
_cell.length_a   1.000
_cell.length_b   1.000
_cell.length_c   1.000
_cell.angle_alpha   90.00
_cell.angle_beta   90.00
_cell.angle_gamma   90.00
#
_symmetry.space_group_name_H-M   'P 1'
#
loop_
_entity.id
_entity.type
_entity.pdbx_description
1 polymer ?
#
loop_
_entity_poly.entity_id
_entity_poly.type
_entity_poly.pdbx_seq_one_letter_code
_entity_poly.pdbx_strand_id
1 'polypeptide(L)'
;MAADVLDGAALRRMIEAGAARLRQGEARVNALNVFPVPDGDTGRNMNLTMQAVLEELERVPPSASLSDVARAAAAGSLRGARGNSGVILSQFFRGFELAFRGLDRTSPVGLAAAFRRAADTAYQMVMRPVEGTILTVMRAAAEQADRAARAGAGLQALLEQSLQAARDALARTPEMLEVLKKAGVVDAGGQGLVLVLEGFLEAQRSTGGAAAAGPGAGASAPGAAGTPRAAAASGAPVTQVAFELTGDLADIRFPYDVELFILAPGVPVEALREGLGRLGDSVIVVPGDGETKVHVHTDAPAAVLDLCLGYGPVHEVQILNMRAQYAALQPGAPGGRAEALEASPGVGSGPDGGAADEAVAQRGAGTGAGGAAGAEPARLAVVAVVPGQGLAD
;
A
#
# COMPACT_ATOMS: atom_id res chain seq x y z
N MET A 1 -12.91 31.08 20.62
CA MET A 1 -12.73 29.61 20.64
C MET A 1 -11.47 29.32 19.85
N ALA A 2 -10.42 28.78 20.48
CA ALA A 2 -9.24 28.34 19.75
C ALA A 2 -9.67 27.35 18.68
N ALA A 3 -9.30 27.66 17.44
CA ALA A 3 -10.01 27.21 16.27
C ALA A 3 -9.90 25.69 16.10
N ASP A 4 -11.05 25.04 15.96
CA ASP A 4 -11.19 23.64 15.62
C ASP A 4 -10.72 23.42 14.18
N VAL A 5 -9.39 23.36 14.02
CA VAL A 5 -8.68 23.47 12.75
C VAL A 5 -7.61 22.38 12.70
N LEU A 6 -7.50 21.75 11.54
CA LEU A 6 -6.54 20.72 11.23
C LEU A 6 -5.36 21.35 10.48
N ASP A 7 -4.17 21.32 11.07
CA ASP A 7 -2.92 21.73 10.42
C ASP A 7 -2.04 20.52 10.06
N GLY A 8 -0.89 20.76 9.43
CA GLY A 8 0.04 19.71 9.04
C GLY A 8 0.55 18.86 10.21
N ALA A 9 0.82 19.49 11.37
CA ALA A 9 1.27 18.77 12.55
C ALA A 9 0.18 17.85 13.11
N ALA A 10 -1.08 18.31 13.14
CA ALA A 10 -2.22 17.49 13.56
C ALA A 10 -2.47 16.33 12.58
N LEU A 11 -2.43 16.57 11.26
CA LEU A 11 -2.57 15.50 10.27
C LEU A 11 -1.45 14.47 10.40
N ARG A 12 -0.19 14.89 10.58
CA ARG A 12 0.94 13.99 10.82
C ARG A 12 0.69 13.07 12.02
N ARG A 13 0.29 13.64 13.17
CA ARG A 13 -0.03 12.84 14.38
C ARG A 13 -1.16 11.86 14.14
N MET A 14 -2.19 12.25 13.38
CA MET A 14 -3.27 11.34 12.98
C MET A 14 -2.74 10.16 12.16
N ILE A 15 -1.90 10.42 11.16
CA ILE A 15 -1.31 9.39 10.29
C ILE A 15 -0.43 8.44 11.10
N GLU A 16 0.43 8.97 11.97
CA GLU A 16 1.29 8.19 12.87
C GLU A 16 0.48 7.28 13.80
N ALA A 17 -0.57 7.81 14.42
CA ALA A 17 -1.47 7.04 15.28
C ALA A 17 -2.26 5.99 14.49
N GLY A 18 -2.72 6.31 13.28
CA GLY A 18 -3.38 5.38 12.38
C GLY A 18 -2.47 4.21 11.99
N ALA A 19 -1.20 4.50 11.64
CA ALA A 19 -0.19 3.49 11.34
C ALA A 19 0.09 2.58 12.55
N ALA A 20 0.17 3.16 13.76
CA ALA A 20 0.38 2.39 14.98
C ALA A 20 -0.79 1.45 15.28
N ARG A 21 -2.04 1.91 15.12
CA ARG A 21 -3.25 1.10 15.29
C ARG A 21 -3.35 -0.04 14.29
N LEU A 22 -3.07 0.24 13.01
CA LEU A 22 -3.06 -0.79 11.97
C LEU A 22 -1.98 -1.86 12.26
N ARG A 23 -0.80 -1.45 12.72
CA ARG A 23 0.29 -2.36 13.10
C ARG A 23 -0.11 -3.29 14.25
N GLN A 24 -0.75 -2.75 15.28
CA GLN A 24 -1.26 -3.55 16.40
C GLN A 24 -2.38 -4.52 15.96
N GLY A 25 -3.17 -4.13 14.97
CA GLY A 25 -4.26 -4.94 14.42
C GLY A 25 -3.88 -5.85 13.25
N GLU A 26 -2.60 -5.92 12.85
CA GLU A 26 -2.16 -6.63 11.64
C GLU A 26 -2.68 -8.07 11.58
N ALA A 27 -2.42 -8.85 12.63
CA ALA A 27 -2.80 -10.25 12.72
C ALA A 27 -4.32 -10.43 12.63
N ARG A 28 -5.09 -9.50 13.20
CA ARG A 28 -6.56 -9.50 13.12
C ARG A 28 -7.03 -9.23 11.69
N VAL A 29 -6.42 -8.28 10.99
CA VAL A 29 -6.77 -7.97 9.60
C VAL A 29 -6.42 -9.16 8.68
N ASN A 30 -5.23 -9.75 8.85
CA ASN A 30 -4.79 -10.93 8.11
C ASN A 30 -5.76 -12.11 8.29
N ALA A 31 -6.25 -12.34 9.51
CA ALA A 31 -7.19 -13.43 9.80
C ALA A 31 -8.57 -13.26 9.13
N LEU A 32 -8.93 -12.05 8.68
CA LEU A 32 -10.18 -11.77 7.97
C LEU A 32 -10.03 -11.89 6.44
N ASN A 33 -8.80 -12.04 5.94
CA ASN A 33 -8.53 -11.97 4.51
C ASN A 33 -8.99 -13.25 3.80
N VAL A 34 -10.24 -13.22 3.34
CA VAL A 34 -10.88 -14.29 2.57
C VAL A 34 -11.30 -13.83 1.17
N PHE A 35 -11.09 -12.55 0.84
CA PHE A 35 -11.56 -11.91 -0.39
C PHE A 35 -10.65 -10.74 -0.80
N PRO A 36 -10.32 -10.59 -2.10
CA PRO A 36 -10.63 -11.51 -3.20
C PRO A 36 -9.82 -12.81 -3.15
N VAL A 37 -8.61 -12.76 -2.58
CA VAL A 37 -7.69 -13.90 -2.46
C VAL A 37 -7.47 -14.21 -0.98
N PRO A 38 -7.71 -15.44 -0.51
CA PRO A 38 -7.59 -15.82 0.89
C PRO A 38 -6.14 -16.10 1.34
N ASP A 39 -5.20 -15.21 1.01
CA ASP A 39 -3.74 -15.35 1.24
C ASP A 39 -3.25 -14.69 2.53
N GLY A 40 -4.15 -14.29 3.43
CA GLY A 40 -3.79 -13.88 4.79
C GLY A 40 -2.84 -12.69 4.89
N ASP A 41 -2.66 -11.88 3.83
CA ASP A 41 -1.63 -10.83 3.81
C ASP A 41 -2.16 -9.39 3.87
N THR A 42 -3.48 -9.18 3.81
CA THR A 42 -4.09 -7.84 3.68
C THR A 42 -3.57 -6.84 4.73
N GLY A 43 -3.47 -7.26 5.99
CA GLY A 43 -2.95 -6.43 7.09
C GLY A 43 -1.47 -6.13 6.92
N ARG A 44 -0.66 -7.11 6.53
CA ARG A 44 0.76 -6.93 6.22
C ARG A 44 0.96 -5.93 5.07
N ASN A 45 0.19 -6.07 3.99
CA ASN A 45 0.23 -5.20 2.81
C ASN A 45 -0.13 -3.75 3.15
N MET A 46 -1.20 -3.55 3.93
CA MET A 46 -1.56 -2.21 4.41
C MET A 46 -0.52 -1.64 5.38
N ASN A 47 0.12 -2.47 6.23
CA ASN A 47 1.18 -2.00 7.13
C ASN A 47 2.46 -1.60 6.38
N LEU A 48 2.89 -2.36 5.38
CA LEU A 48 4.02 -1.98 4.53
C LEU A 48 3.74 -0.65 3.82
N THR A 49 2.50 -0.47 3.34
CA THR A 49 2.04 0.79 2.74
C THR A 49 2.13 1.95 3.75
N MET A 50 1.66 1.76 4.99
CA MET A 50 1.74 2.79 6.04
C MET A 50 3.17 3.04 6.52
N GLN A 51 4.06 2.04 6.51
CA GLN A 51 5.47 2.24 6.84
C GLN A 51 6.16 3.17 5.84
N ALA A 52 5.94 2.96 4.54
CA ALA A 52 6.45 3.86 3.50
C ALA A 52 5.88 5.28 3.63
N VAL A 53 4.63 5.44 4.10
CA VAL A 53 4.08 6.75 4.46
C VAL A 53 4.88 7.41 5.57
N LEU A 54 5.19 6.68 6.65
CA LEU A 54 5.96 7.21 7.77
C LEU A 54 7.37 7.60 7.36
N GLU A 55 8.06 6.76 6.57
CA GLU A 55 9.39 7.05 6.02
C GLU A 55 9.39 8.33 5.14
N GLU A 56 8.36 8.52 4.33
CA GLU A 56 8.24 9.75 3.51
C GLU A 56 7.93 10.97 4.39
N LEU A 57 7.13 10.80 5.44
CA LEU A 57 6.82 11.86 6.40
C LEU A 57 8.05 12.28 7.23
N GLU A 58 8.99 11.39 7.53
CA GLU A 58 10.25 11.72 8.23
C GLU A 58 11.11 12.72 7.45
N ARG A 59 10.99 12.74 6.11
CA ARG A 59 11.70 13.69 5.23
C ARG A 59 11.06 15.07 5.21
N VAL A 60 9.85 15.22 5.75
CA VAL A 60 9.10 16.47 5.79
C VAL A 60 9.33 17.19 7.13
N PRO A 61 9.66 18.49 7.15
CA PRO A 61 9.86 19.24 8.39
C PRO A 61 8.63 19.21 9.32
N PRO A 62 8.80 19.25 10.66
CA PRO A 62 7.68 19.31 11.61
C PRO A 62 6.75 20.51 11.42
N SER A 63 7.27 21.62 10.89
CA SER A 63 6.54 22.86 10.62
C SER A 63 5.89 22.90 9.23
N ALA A 64 5.87 21.79 8.50
CA ALA A 64 5.34 21.75 7.14
C ALA A 64 3.83 22.01 7.09
N SER A 65 3.38 22.55 5.94
CA SER A 65 1.98 22.84 5.68
C SER A 65 1.12 21.56 5.67
N LEU A 66 -0.20 21.70 5.82
CA LEU A 66 -1.14 20.61 5.61
C LEU A 66 -0.98 19.98 4.22
N SER A 67 -0.78 20.82 3.19
CA SER A 67 -0.53 20.39 1.81
C SER A 67 0.72 19.53 1.68
N ASP A 68 1.82 19.88 2.35
CA ASP A 68 3.08 19.13 2.26
C ASP A 68 3.00 17.78 2.94
N VAL A 69 2.38 17.71 4.12
CA VAL A 69 2.15 16.46 4.85
C VAL A 69 1.25 15.53 4.04
N ALA A 70 0.16 16.04 3.47
CA ALA A 70 -0.74 15.25 2.64
C ALA A 70 -0.05 14.74 1.36
N ARG A 71 0.77 15.58 0.72
CA ARG A 71 1.56 15.21 -0.47
C ARG A 71 2.57 14.11 -0.17
N ALA A 72 3.30 14.21 0.94
CA ALA A 72 4.22 13.17 1.38
C ALA A 72 3.49 11.87 1.71
N ALA A 73 2.35 11.93 2.40
CA ALA A 73 1.55 10.73 2.67
C ALA A 73 1.03 10.06 1.39
N ALA A 74 0.57 10.84 0.41
CA ALA A 74 0.15 10.30 -0.89
C ALA A 74 1.33 9.68 -1.67
N ALA A 75 2.50 10.32 -1.67
CA ALA A 75 3.69 9.80 -2.35
C ALA A 75 4.21 8.51 -1.69
N GLY A 76 4.37 8.51 -0.36
CA GLY A 76 4.84 7.36 0.40
C GLY A 76 3.88 6.17 0.30
N SER A 77 2.57 6.40 0.42
CA SER A 77 1.58 5.34 0.28
C SER A 77 1.53 4.77 -1.14
N LEU A 78 1.70 5.58 -2.18
CA LEU A 78 1.73 5.07 -3.54
C LEU A 78 2.96 4.23 -3.82
N ARG A 79 4.14 4.69 -3.41
CA ARG A 79 5.40 3.95 -3.59
C ARG A 79 5.43 2.64 -2.81
N GLY A 80 4.99 2.71 -1.55
CA GLY A 80 4.92 1.55 -0.67
C GLY A 80 3.67 0.69 -0.81
N ALA A 81 2.74 1.04 -1.70
CA ALA A 81 1.52 0.25 -1.90
C ALA A 81 1.88 -1.19 -2.27
N ARG A 82 1.38 -2.14 -1.48
CA ARG A 82 1.50 -3.59 -1.75
C ARG A 82 0.13 -4.20 -1.90
N GLY A 83 -0.03 -5.00 -2.93
CA GLY A 83 -1.30 -5.64 -3.27
C GLY A 83 -2.47 -4.66 -3.40
N ASN A 84 -3.66 -5.24 -3.50
CA ASN A 84 -4.91 -4.52 -3.71
C ASN A 84 -5.27 -3.56 -2.57
N SER A 85 -5.11 -4.01 -1.32
CA SER A 85 -5.46 -3.23 -0.13
C SER A 85 -4.51 -2.04 0.05
N GLY A 86 -3.21 -2.21 -0.20
CA GLY A 86 -2.24 -1.12 -0.16
C GLY A 86 -2.48 -0.09 -1.26
N VAL A 87 -2.80 -0.54 -2.49
CA VAL A 87 -3.15 0.38 -3.58
C VAL A 87 -4.41 1.17 -3.26
N ILE A 88 -5.48 0.56 -2.77
CA ILE A 88 -6.70 1.31 -2.41
C ILE A 88 -6.43 2.29 -1.25
N LEU A 89 -5.64 1.89 -0.25
CA LEU A 89 -5.23 2.79 0.83
C LEU A 89 -4.38 3.96 0.30
N SER A 90 -3.55 3.77 -0.72
CA SER A 90 -2.82 4.88 -1.35
C SER A 90 -3.75 5.90 -2.00
N GLN A 91 -4.89 5.46 -2.53
CA GLN A 91 -5.88 6.35 -3.11
C GLN A 91 -6.63 7.17 -2.05
N PHE A 92 -6.77 6.64 -0.83
CA PHE A 92 -7.30 7.40 0.30
C PHE A 92 -6.40 8.62 0.60
N PHE A 93 -5.09 8.42 0.69
CA PHE A 93 -4.13 9.51 0.90
C PHE A 93 -4.02 10.45 -0.31
N ARG A 94 -4.11 9.93 -1.53
CA ARG A 94 -4.19 10.76 -2.74
C ARG A 94 -5.41 11.68 -2.70
N GLY A 95 -6.56 11.20 -2.25
CA GLY A 95 -7.73 12.05 -2.09
C GLY A 95 -7.52 13.19 -1.08
N PHE A 96 -6.79 12.93 0.01
CA PHE A 96 -6.41 13.95 0.99
C PHE A 96 -5.45 14.98 0.38
N GLU A 97 -4.41 14.55 -0.36
CA GLU A 97 -3.51 15.47 -1.08
C GLU A 97 -4.27 16.39 -2.04
N LEU A 98 -5.19 15.82 -2.83
CA LEU A 98 -5.99 16.57 -3.78
C LEU A 98 -6.89 17.61 -3.10
N ALA A 99 -7.44 17.28 -1.93
CA ALA A 99 -8.31 18.17 -1.17
C ALA A 99 -7.54 19.27 -0.42
N PHE A 100 -6.29 18.99 -0.01
CA PHE A 100 -5.48 19.91 0.81
C PHE A 100 -4.44 20.72 0.04
N ARG A 101 -4.40 20.59 -1.29
CA ARG A 101 -3.42 21.27 -2.14
C ARG A 101 -3.39 22.78 -1.90
N GLY A 102 -2.21 23.28 -1.53
CA GLY A 102 -1.97 24.71 -1.29
C GLY A 102 -2.56 25.24 0.04
N LEU A 103 -3.03 24.37 0.94
CA LEU A 103 -3.54 24.76 2.25
C LEU A 103 -2.48 24.59 3.34
N ASP A 104 -2.37 25.58 4.24
CA ASP A 104 -1.60 25.44 5.48
C ASP A 104 -2.39 24.71 6.57
N ARG A 105 -3.71 24.90 6.58
CA ARG A 105 -4.65 24.38 7.58
C ARG A 105 -6.07 24.33 7.02
N THR A 106 -6.96 23.56 7.64
CA THR A 106 -8.35 23.41 7.20
C THR A 106 -9.35 23.30 8.36
N SER A 107 -10.62 23.60 8.11
CA SER A 107 -11.75 23.42 9.04
C SER A 107 -12.35 22.00 8.94
N PRO A 108 -13.33 21.64 9.80
CA PRO A 108 -14.06 20.36 9.69
C PRO A 108 -14.72 20.16 8.32
N VAL A 109 -15.19 21.25 7.70
CA VAL A 109 -15.77 21.21 6.35
C VAL A 109 -14.74 20.75 5.31
N GLY A 110 -13.49 21.22 5.42
CA GLY A 110 -12.44 20.76 4.50
C GLY A 110 -11.97 19.34 4.80
N LEU A 111 -11.98 18.89 6.06
CA LEU A 111 -11.73 17.47 6.38
C LEU A 111 -12.83 16.56 5.80
N ALA A 112 -14.10 16.93 5.91
CA ALA A 112 -15.20 16.21 5.26
C ALA A 112 -15.02 16.15 3.73
N ALA A 113 -14.60 17.28 3.12
CA ALA A 113 -14.29 17.31 1.69
C ALA A 113 -13.12 16.37 1.32
N ALA A 114 -12.11 16.23 2.18
CA ALA A 114 -11.01 15.29 1.99
C ALA A 114 -11.46 13.83 2.08
N PHE A 115 -12.34 13.48 3.04
CA PHE A 115 -12.95 12.15 3.09
C PHE A 115 -13.76 11.82 1.83
N ARG A 116 -14.59 12.76 1.36
CA ARG A 116 -15.32 12.59 0.10
C ARG A 116 -14.36 12.41 -1.08
N ARG A 117 -13.31 13.24 -1.17
CA ARG A 117 -12.33 13.13 -2.24
C ARG A 117 -11.56 11.81 -2.20
N ALA A 118 -11.24 11.29 -1.02
CA ALA A 118 -10.64 9.97 -0.82
C ALA A 118 -11.55 8.85 -1.34
N ALA A 119 -12.83 8.87 -0.96
CA ALA A 119 -13.81 7.91 -1.47
C ALA A 119 -13.92 8.00 -3.00
N ASP A 120 -14.13 9.19 -3.56
CA ASP A 120 -14.24 9.37 -5.01
C ASP A 120 -13.00 8.86 -5.75
N THR A 121 -11.80 9.17 -5.23
CA THR A 121 -10.52 8.75 -5.84
C THR A 121 -10.39 7.23 -5.81
N ALA A 122 -10.73 6.59 -4.69
CA ALA A 122 -10.67 5.14 -4.56
C ALA A 122 -11.69 4.42 -5.48
N TYR A 123 -12.93 4.93 -5.60
CA TYR A 123 -13.93 4.36 -6.52
C TYR A 123 -13.55 4.56 -7.98
N GLN A 124 -13.11 5.76 -8.36
CA GLN A 124 -12.68 6.04 -9.72
C GLN A 124 -11.49 5.19 -10.12
N MET A 125 -10.65 4.83 -9.15
CA MET A 125 -9.53 3.94 -9.37
C MET A 125 -9.96 2.49 -9.61
N VAL A 126 -11.18 2.06 -9.34
CA VAL A 126 -11.57 0.65 -9.54
C VAL A 126 -12.56 0.57 -10.70
N MET A 127 -12.23 -0.18 -11.75
CA MET A 127 -13.05 -0.33 -12.96
C MET A 127 -14.39 -1.01 -12.67
N ARG A 128 -14.40 -2.00 -11.78
CA ARG A 128 -15.63 -2.62 -11.27
C ARG A 128 -15.61 -2.55 -9.74
N PRO A 129 -16.00 -1.41 -9.15
CA PRO A 129 -16.02 -1.27 -7.70
C PRO A 129 -17.06 -2.23 -7.13
N VAL A 130 -16.69 -2.94 -6.07
CA VAL A 130 -17.54 -3.94 -5.43
C VAL A 130 -17.97 -3.45 -4.05
N GLU A 131 -19.27 -3.43 -3.83
CA GLU A 131 -19.86 -3.18 -2.52
C GLU A 131 -19.58 -4.32 -1.55
N GLY A 132 -19.52 -4.01 -0.26
CA GLY A 132 -19.08 -4.94 0.78
C GLY A 132 -17.57 -4.99 0.96
N THR A 133 -16.82 -4.06 0.37
CA THR A 133 -15.36 -3.94 0.52
C THR A 133 -14.96 -2.67 1.28
N ILE A 134 -13.66 -2.43 1.43
CA ILE A 134 -13.07 -1.16 1.92
C ILE A 134 -13.68 0.08 1.25
N LEU A 135 -14.12 -0.02 0.00
CA LEU A 135 -14.78 1.06 -0.73
C LEU A 135 -16.10 1.46 -0.07
N THR A 136 -16.91 0.49 0.36
CA THR A 136 -18.18 0.74 1.07
C THR A 136 -17.93 1.43 2.41
N VAL A 137 -16.91 0.97 3.16
CA VAL A 137 -16.53 1.54 4.45
C VAL A 137 -16.05 2.99 4.30
N MET A 138 -15.21 3.25 3.29
CA MET A 138 -14.69 4.58 2.98
C MET A 138 -15.81 5.55 2.57
N ARG A 139 -16.74 5.11 1.72
CA ARG A 139 -17.90 5.93 1.32
C ARG A 139 -18.78 6.27 2.52
N ALA A 140 -19.10 5.29 3.37
CA ALA A 140 -19.95 5.51 4.53
C ALA A 140 -19.33 6.52 5.52
N ALA A 141 -18.02 6.43 5.75
CA ALA A 141 -17.28 7.42 6.54
C ALA A 141 -17.39 8.83 5.93
N ALA A 142 -17.19 8.95 4.61
CA ALA A 142 -17.25 10.23 3.90
C ALA A 142 -18.65 10.87 3.91
N GLU A 143 -19.70 10.10 3.65
CA GLU A 143 -21.08 10.57 3.71
C GLU A 143 -21.47 11.06 5.11
N GLN A 144 -20.97 10.39 6.15
CA GLN A 144 -21.21 10.83 7.52
C GLN A 144 -20.38 12.06 7.89
N ALA A 145 -19.13 12.17 7.43
CA ALA A 145 -18.31 13.37 7.60
C ALA A 145 -19.00 14.60 7.01
N ASP A 146 -19.56 14.47 5.80
CA ASP A 146 -20.32 15.53 5.12
C ASP A 146 -21.57 15.94 5.91
N ARG A 147 -22.34 14.97 6.43
CA ARG A 147 -23.51 15.24 7.27
C ARG A 147 -23.12 15.97 8.56
N ALA A 148 -22.08 15.51 9.23
CA ALA A 148 -21.57 16.11 10.47
C ALA A 148 -21.09 17.55 10.23
N ALA A 149 -20.33 17.78 9.16
CA ALA A 149 -19.85 19.12 8.80
C ALA A 149 -21.01 20.09 8.48
N ARG A 150 -22.04 19.65 7.76
CA ARG A 150 -23.25 20.44 7.49
C ARG A 150 -24.03 20.77 8.77
N ALA A 151 -23.99 19.89 9.76
CA ALA A 151 -24.57 20.11 11.09
C ALA A 151 -23.71 21.00 12.00
N GLY A 152 -22.56 21.49 11.53
CA GLY A 152 -21.65 22.34 12.31
C GLY A 152 -20.85 21.59 13.37
N ALA A 153 -20.66 20.27 13.20
CA ALA A 153 -19.84 19.47 14.10
C ALA A 153 -18.36 19.92 14.05
N GLY A 154 -17.70 19.90 15.20
CA GLY A 154 -16.26 20.10 15.26
C GLY A 154 -15.45 18.87 14.82
N LEU A 155 -14.12 18.97 14.69
CA LEU A 155 -13.23 17.92 14.18
C LEU A 155 -13.38 16.61 14.94
N GLN A 156 -13.39 16.68 16.28
CA GLN A 156 -13.53 15.49 17.10
C GLN A 156 -14.88 14.81 16.84
N ALA A 157 -15.98 15.55 16.89
CA ALA A 157 -17.32 15.00 16.66
C ALA A 157 -17.49 14.47 15.22
N LEU A 158 -16.87 15.14 14.24
CA LEU A 158 -16.83 14.69 12.85
C LEU A 158 -16.11 13.35 12.73
N LEU A 159 -14.91 13.21 13.32
CA LEU A 159 -14.15 11.95 13.32
C LEU A 159 -14.90 10.83 14.05
N GLU A 160 -15.51 11.12 15.20
CA GLU A 160 -16.31 10.15 15.96
C GLU A 160 -17.48 9.60 15.14
N GLN A 161 -18.27 10.49 14.53
CA GLN A 161 -19.41 10.09 13.72
C GLN A 161 -18.97 9.34 12.46
N SER A 162 -17.91 9.81 11.79
CA SER A 162 -17.38 9.15 10.57
C SER A 162 -16.86 7.75 10.87
N LEU A 163 -16.13 7.58 11.98
CA LEU A 163 -15.66 6.27 12.44
C LEU A 163 -16.83 5.34 12.80
N GLN A 164 -17.89 5.86 13.43
CA GLN A 164 -19.06 5.04 13.72
C GLN A 164 -19.74 4.55 12.44
N ALA A 165 -19.93 5.43 11.46
CA ALA A 165 -20.49 5.04 10.16
C ALA A 165 -19.60 4.03 9.41
N ALA A 166 -18.28 4.15 9.51
CA ALA A 166 -17.34 3.18 8.96
C ALA A 166 -17.51 1.80 9.60
N ARG A 167 -17.64 1.74 10.93
CA ARG A 167 -17.88 0.48 11.68
C ARG A 167 -19.23 -0.16 11.32
N ASP A 168 -20.28 0.64 11.22
CA ASP A 168 -21.61 0.15 10.85
C ASP A 168 -21.64 -0.36 9.40
N ALA A 169 -20.91 0.28 8.49
CA ALA A 169 -20.73 -0.21 7.13
C ALA A 169 -19.93 -1.51 7.09
N LEU A 170 -18.81 -1.58 7.83
CA LEU A 170 -17.99 -2.78 7.95
C LEU A 170 -18.80 -3.98 8.46
N ALA A 171 -19.61 -3.79 9.50
CA ALA A 171 -20.45 -4.85 10.07
C ALA A 171 -21.47 -5.40 9.07
N ARG A 172 -21.92 -4.60 8.09
CA ARG A 172 -22.85 -5.01 7.04
C ARG A 172 -22.18 -5.59 5.80
N THR A 173 -20.84 -5.57 5.69
CA THR A 173 -20.14 -6.16 4.54
C THR A 173 -20.50 -7.63 4.25
N PRO A 174 -20.77 -8.50 5.25
CA PRO A 174 -21.22 -9.87 4.98
C PRO A 174 -22.64 -9.95 4.38
N GLU A 175 -23.47 -8.92 4.54
CA GLU A 175 -24.79 -8.85 3.90
C GLU A 175 -24.69 -8.48 2.42
N MET A 176 -23.57 -7.90 2.00
CA MET A 176 -23.33 -7.38 0.66
C MET A 176 -22.53 -8.35 -0.21
N LEU A 177 -21.69 -9.20 0.41
CA LEU A 177 -20.84 -10.17 -0.28
C LEU A 177 -21.02 -11.57 0.29
N GLU A 178 -21.51 -12.49 -0.55
CA GLU A 178 -21.77 -13.88 -0.16
C GLU A 178 -20.49 -14.63 0.27
N VAL A 179 -19.32 -14.29 -0.25
CA VAL A 179 -18.02 -14.83 0.20
C VAL A 179 -17.74 -14.50 1.66
N LEU A 180 -17.92 -13.23 2.06
CA LEU A 180 -17.76 -12.77 3.43
C LEU A 180 -18.80 -13.43 4.35
N LYS A 181 -20.06 -13.53 3.89
CA LYS A 181 -21.15 -14.20 4.60
C LYS A 181 -20.86 -15.67 4.90
N LYS A 182 -20.41 -16.43 3.89
CA LYS A 182 -20.08 -17.86 4.02
C LYS A 182 -18.91 -18.09 4.97
N ALA A 183 -17.91 -17.21 4.93
CA ALA A 183 -16.78 -17.24 5.84
C ALA A 183 -17.11 -16.72 7.24
N GLY A 184 -18.23 -16.01 7.42
CA GLY A 184 -18.63 -15.43 8.71
C GLY A 184 -17.72 -14.28 9.17
N VAL A 185 -17.05 -13.61 8.24
CA VAL A 185 -16.09 -12.53 8.50
C VAL A 185 -16.50 -11.24 7.79
N VAL A 186 -16.03 -10.11 8.29
CA VAL A 186 -16.16 -8.81 7.61
C VAL A 186 -14.99 -8.58 6.64
N ASP A 187 -15.10 -7.57 5.78
CA ASP A 187 -14.03 -7.19 4.86
C ASP A 187 -12.72 -6.82 5.57
N ALA A 188 -11.62 -7.45 5.17
CA ALA A 188 -10.31 -7.24 5.77
C ALA A 188 -9.78 -5.80 5.52
N GLY A 189 -9.90 -5.30 4.28
CA GLY A 189 -9.46 -3.94 3.94
C GLY A 189 -10.24 -2.87 4.71
N GLY A 190 -11.56 -3.05 4.81
CA GLY A 190 -12.46 -2.21 5.60
C GLY A 190 -12.11 -2.22 7.08
N GLN A 191 -11.77 -3.39 7.65
CA GLN A 191 -11.27 -3.48 9.02
C GLN A 191 -9.94 -2.73 9.20
N GLY A 192 -9.03 -2.82 8.22
CA GLY A 192 -7.79 -2.04 8.22
C GLY A 192 -8.05 -0.54 8.20
N LEU A 193 -8.95 -0.06 7.36
CA LEU A 193 -9.33 1.36 7.31
C LEU A 193 -9.95 1.84 8.64
N VAL A 194 -10.81 1.03 9.27
CA VAL A 194 -11.37 1.35 10.60
C VAL A 194 -10.27 1.55 11.64
N LEU A 195 -9.23 0.70 11.66
CA LEU A 195 -8.09 0.87 12.58
C LEU A 195 -7.32 2.18 12.32
N VAL A 196 -7.15 2.57 11.05
CA VAL A 196 -6.54 3.86 10.71
C VAL A 196 -7.37 5.02 11.24
N LEU A 197 -8.70 4.99 11.06
CA LEU A 197 -9.61 6.04 11.55
C LEU A 197 -9.69 6.09 13.09
N GLU A 198 -9.56 4.95 13.76
CA GLU A 198 -9.43 4.89 15.23
C GLU A 198 -8.20 5.66 15.71
N GLY A 199 -7.06 5.49 15.03
CA GLY A 199 -5.84 6.24 15.32
C GLY A 199 -5.99 7.75 15.07
N PHE A 200 -6.69 8.14 14.01
CA PHE A 200 -6.96 9.56 13.72
C PHE A 200 -7.74 10.21 14.87
N LEU A 201 -8.78 9.53 15.35
CA LEU A 201 -9.59 10.00 16.47
C LEU A 201 -8.81 10.05 17.79
N GLU A 202 -7.98 9.04 18.06
CA GLU A 202 -7.11 9.00 19.25
C GLU A 202 -6.13 10.19 19.28
N ALA A 203 -5.47 10.48 18.16
CA ALA A 203 -4.59 11.64 18.04
C ALA A 203 -5.34 12.98 18.26
N GLN A 204 -6.55 13.10 17.72
CA GLN A 204 -7.38 14.30 17.90
C GLN A 204 -7.75 14.51 19.37
N ARG A 205 -8.21 13.47 20.06
CA ARG A 205 -8.58 13.52 21.48
C ARG A 205 -7.39 13.88 22.36
N SER A 206 -6.22 13.35 22.03
CA SER A 206 -4.98 13.61 22.77
C SER A 206 -4.52 15.07 22.64
N THR A 207 -4.82 15.72 21.51
CA THR A 207 -4.55 17.15 21.29
C THR A 207 -5.55 18.03 22.06
N GLY A 208 -6.82 17.62 22.16
CA GLY A 208 -7.87 18.34 22.92
C GLY A 208 -7.69 18.28 24.44
N GLY A 209 -7.06 17.24 24.98
CA GLY A 209 -6.79 17.09 26.42
C GLY A 209 -5.67 17.99 26.96
N ALA A 210 -4.73 18.42 26.11
CA ALA A 210 -3.61 19.27 26.52
C ALA A 210 -3.96 20.76 26.64
N ALA A 211 -5.12 21.19 26.12
CA ALA A 211 -5.56 22.59 26.10
C ALA A 211 -6.34 23.03 27.37
N ALA A 212 -6.53 22.14 28.35
CA ALA A 212 -7.38 22.40 29.53
C ALA A 212 -6.63 22.91 30.78
N ALA A 213 -5.36 23.30 30.68
CA ALA A 213 -4.62 23.97 31.76
C ALA A 213 -4.15 25.37 31.31
N GLY A 214 -4.89 26.42 31.70
CA GLY A 214 -4.54 27.83 31.43
C GLY A 214 -3.47 28.39 32.39
N PRO A 215 -3.30 29.73 32.55
CA PRO A 215 -4.08 30.85 32.00
C PRO A 215 -3.25 32.05 31.43
N GLY A 216 -3.89 32.97 30.69
CA GLY A 216 -3.31 34.28 30.39
C GLY A 216 -4.03 35.07 29.29
N ALA A 217 -4.86 36.03 29.69
CA ALA A 217 -5.65 36.92 28.83
C ALA A 217 -4.80 37.99 28.12
N GLY A 218 -5.22 38.42 26.92
CA GLY A 218 -4.68 39.63 26.29
C GLY A 218 -5.15 39.90 24.84
N ALA A 219 -6.17 40.74 24.73
CA ALA A 219 -6.47 41.71 23.64
C ALA A 219 -6.81 41.26 22.19
N SER A 220 -8.07 41.52 21.83
CA SER A 220 -8.69 41.75 20.50
C SER A 220 -7.97 42.87 19.70
N ALA A 221 -8.06 43.09 18.37
CA ALA A 221 -9.12 42.95 17.35
C ALA A 221 -8.49 43.14 15.91
N PRO A 222 -9.19 43.57 14.83
CA PRO A 222 -10.11 42.83 13.96
C PRO A 222 -9.76 42.86 12.43
N GLY A 223 -10.33 41.91 11.67
CA GLY A 223 -10.96 42.16 10.36
C GLY A 223 -10.11 42.12 9.07
N ALA A 224 -10.40 41.15 8.20
CA ALA A 224 -10.61 41.37 6.76
C ALA A 224 -11.33 40.17 6.13
N ALA A 225 -12.58 40.37 5.75
CA ALA A 225 -13.38 39.41 4.99
C ALA A 225 -12.82 39.33 3.55
N GLY A 226 -12.36 38.15 3.16
CA GLY A 226 -12.05 37.82 1.76
C GLY A 226 -13.13 36.88 1.22
N THR A 227 -13.88 37.37 0.23
CA THR A 227 -14.85 36.59 -0.57
C THR A 227 -14.20 35.33 -1.19
N PRO A 228 -14.92 34.20 -1.28
CA PRO A 228 -14.40 33.00 -1.93
C PRO A 228 -14.27 33.22 -3.43
N ARG A 229 -13.05 33.15 -3.96
CA ARG A 229 -12.81 32.98 -5.39
C ARG A 229 -12.81 31.49 -5.69
N ALA A 230 -13.84 31.05 -6.40
CA ALA A 230 -13.87 29.75 -7.05
C ALA A 230 -12.65 29.65 -7.98
N ALA A 231 -11.70 28.78 -7.66
CA ALA A 231 -10.65 28.36 -8.57
C ALA A 231 -11.07 27.02 -9.15
N ALA A 232 -11.27 27.03 -10.46
CA ALA A 232 -11.68 25.89 -11.25
C ALA A 232 -10.74 24.70 -11.06
N ALA A 233 -11.36 23.52 -10.98
CA ALA A 233 -10.70 22.24 -10.97
C ALA A 233 -9.87 22.04 -12.25
N SER A 234 -8.60 21.74 -12.07
CA SER A 234 -7.77 21.04 -13.06
C SER A 234 -7.06 19.90 -12.34
N GLY A 235 -7.84 18.87 -12.00
CA GLY A 235 -7.30 17.59 -11.58
C GLY A 235 -6.88 16.82 -12.82
N ALA A 236 -5.62 16.39 -12.91
CA ALA A 236 -5.19 15.40 -13.89
C ALA A 236 -6.15 14.19 -13.83
N PRO A 237 -6.43 13.52 -14.97
CA PRO A 237 -7.37 12.41 -15.01
C PRO A 237 -6.90 11.27 -14.09
N VAL A 238 -7.71 10.97 -13.07
CA VAL A 238 -7.61 9.70 -12.33
C VAL A 238 -8.00 8.62 -13.33
N THR A 239 -7.08 7.72 -13.64
CA THR A 239 -7.28 6.74 -14.71
C THR A 239 -7.68 5.41 -14.08
N GLN A 240 -8.81 4.83 -14.49
CA GLN A 240 -9.53 3.77 -13.74
C GLN A 240 -8.85 2.39 -13.78
N VAL A 241 -8.39 1.83 -12.67
CA VAL A 241 -7.69 0.52 -12.64
C VAL A 241 -8.59 -0.70 -12.78
N ALA A 242 -8.23 -1.65 -13.66
CA ALA A 242 -8.99 -2.85 -13.96
C ALA A 242 -8.89 -3.91 -12.86
N PHE A 243 -9.66 -3.71 -11.79
CA PHE A 243 -9.94 -4.74 -10.82
C PHE A 243 -11.13 -5.57 -11.34
N GLU A 244 -10.88 -6.81 -11.77
CA GLU A 244 -11.95 -7.80 -11.88
C GLU A 244 -12.00 -8.59 -10.57
N LEU A 245 -12.89 -8.17 -9.66
CA LEU A 245 -13.29 -8.93 -8.47
C LEU A 245 -14.21 -10.10 -8.89
N THR A 246 -13.75 -10.95 -9.79
CA THR A 246 -14.47 -12.16 -10.15
C THR A 246 -14.17 -13.22 -9.11
N GLY A 247 -15.10 -13.39 -8.17
CA GLY A 247 -15.04 -14.45 -7.18
C GLY A 247 -15.21 -15.82 -7.82
N ASP A 248 -14.23 -16.68 -7.60
CA ASP A 248 -14.48 -18.03 -7.08
C ASP A 248 -13.27 -18.46 -6.22
N LEU A 249 -13.55 -18.89 -4.99
CA LEU A 249 -12.58 -19.18 -3.91
C LEU A 249 -11.62 -20.35 -4.20
N ALA A 250 -11.68 -20.95 -5.39
CA ALA A 250 -11.03 -22.23 -5.70
C ALA A 250 -10.00 -22.17 -6.86
N ASP A 251 -9.95 -21.09 -7.64
CA ASP A 251 -9.05 -21.01 -8.81
C ASP A 251 -8.31 -19.66 -8.86
N ILE A 252 -7.15 -19.57 -8.19
CA ILE A 252 -6.16 -18.54 -8.53
C ILE A 252 -5.70 -18.85 -9.96
N ARG A 253 -6.35 -18.24 -10.96
CA ARG A 253 -6.09 -18.48 -12.38
C ARG A 253 -4.67 -18.08 -12.76
N PHE A 254 -4.24 -16.89 -12.33
CA PHE A 254 -2.91 -16.34 -12.56
C PHE A 254 -2.11 -16.34 -11.25
N PRO A 255 -1.07 -17.18 -11.12
CA PRO A 255 -0.43 -17.43 -9.84
C PRO A 255 0.60 -16.37 -9.43
N TYR A 256 1.09 -15.56 -10.37
CA TYR A 256 2.13 -14.58 -10.09
C TYR A 256 1.55 -13.17 -9.99
N ASP A 257 1.79 -12.51 -8.87
CA ASP A 257 1.60 -11.07 -8.74
C ASP A 257 2.90 -10.36 -9.13
N VAL A 258 2.83 -9.48 -10.13
CA VAL A 258 3.96 -8.69 -10.63
C VAL A 258 3.72 -7.23 -10.32
N GLU A 259 4.53 -6.67 -9.42
CA GLU A 259 4.55 -5.24 -9.10
C GLU A 259 5.84 -4.60 -9.64
N LEU A 260 5.75 -3.40 -10.23
CA LEU A 260 6.93 -2.63 -10.67
C LEU A 260 6.59 -1.13 -10.82
N PHE A 261 7.62 -0.32 -11.07
CA PHE A 261 7.47 1.07 -11.48
C PHE A 261 8.12 1.31 -12.84
N ILE A 262 7.46 2.08 -13.70
CA ILE A 262 8.02 2.61 -14.95
C ILE A 262 8.48 4.04 -14.69
N LEU A 263 9.78 4.30 -14.82
CA LEU A 263 10.39 5.61 -14.63
C LEU A 263 10.28 6.44 -15.92
N ALA A 264 9.06 6.90 -16.21
CA ALA A 264 8.78 7.80 -17.32
C ALA A 264 7.59 8.73 -16.98
N PRO A 265 7.69 10.04 -17.29
CA PRO A 265 6.52 10.92 -17.22
C PRO A 265 5.57 10.63 -18.38
N GLY A 266 4.27 10.77 -18.13
CA GLY A 266 3.26 10.74 -19.20
C GLY A 266 3.05 9.38 -19.87
N VAL A 267 3.32 8.27 -19.17
CA VAL A 267 2.96 6.91 -19.64
C VAL A 267 1.47 6.89 -20.02
N PRO A 268 1.11 6.41 -21.23
CA PRO A 268 -0.29 6.34 -21.65
C PRO A 268 -1.00 5.21 -20.91
N VAL A 269 -1.56 5.55 -19.74
CA VAL A 269 -2.10 4.59 -18.78
C VAL A 269 -3.15 3.64 -19.39
N GLU A 270 -4.04 4.13 -20.25
CA GLU A 270 -5.07 3.29 -20.89
C GLU A 270 -4.47 2.26 -21.84
N ALA A 271 -3.48 2.65 -22.65
CA ALA A 271 -2.82 1.74 -23.59
C ALA A 271 -1.99 0.68 -22.86
N LEU A 272 -1.28 1.08 -21.79
CA LEU A 272 -0.54 0.15 -20.93
C LEU A 272 -1.50 -0.84 -20.26
N ARG A 273 -2.63 -0.37 -19.74
CA ARG A 273 -3.65 -1.22 -19.11
C ARG A 273 -4.25 -2.22 -20.09
N GLU A 274 -4.66 -1.80 -21.29
CA GLU A 274 -5.14 -2.73 -22.31
C GLU A 274 -4.08 -3.78 -22.68
N GLY A 275 -2.81 -3.38 -22.73
CA GLY A 275 -1.68 -4.28 -22.93
C GLY A 275 -1.59 -5.35 -21.85
N LEU A 276 -1.57 -4.92 -20.59
CA LEU A 276 -1.47 -5.78 -19.41
C LEU A 276 -2.71 -6.67 -19.25
N GLY A 277 -3.90 -6.17 -19.58
CA GLY A 277 -5.16 -6.95 -19.52
C GLY A 277 -5.22 -8.10 -20.52
N ARG A 278 -4.33 -8.15 -21.52
CA ARG A 278 -4.15 -9.32 -22.38
C ARG A 278 -3.19 -10.36 -21.79
N LEU A 279 -2.38 -9.97 -20.80
CA LEU A 279 -1.35 -10.79 -20.17
C LEU A 279 -1.77 -11.35 -18.80
N GLY A 280 -2.93 -10.94 -18.28
CA GLY A 280 -3.32 -11.26 -16.92
C GLY A 280 -4.65 -10.66 -16.52
N ASP A 281 -4.97 -10.78 -15.23
CA ASP A 281 -6.09 -10.08 -14.59
C ASP A 281 -5.61 -9.15 -13.47
N SER A 282 -6.55 -8.50 -12.79
CA SER A 282 -6.27 -7.65 -11.63
C SER A 282 -5.23 -6.55 -11.94
N VAL A 283 -5.35 -5.92 -13.11
CA VAL A 283 -4.37 -4.95 -13.64
C VAL A 283 -4.55 -3.58 -13.01
N ILE A 284 -3.50 -3.12 -12.34
CA ILE A 284 -3.37 -1.80 -11.73
C ILE A 284 -2.27 -1.02 -12.46
N VAL A 285 -2.58 0.21 -12.85
CA VAL A 285 -1.64 1.17 -13.42
C VAL A 285 -1.95 2.52 -12.78
N VAL A 286 -1.05 3.02 -11.95
CA VAL A 286 -1.24 4.27 -11.19
C VAL A 286 -0.20 5.31 -11.65
N PRO A 287 -0.62 6.42 -12.28
CA PRO A 287 0.30 7.49 -12.61
C PRO A 287 0.72 8.22 -11.33
N GLY A 288 2.02 8.29 -11.08
CA GLY A 288 2.67 9.14 -10.09
C GLY A 288 3.32 10.37 -10.73
N ASP A 289 4.10 11.10 -9.94
CA ASP A 289 4.89 12.23 -10.44
C ASP A 289 6.24 11.72 -10.96
N GLY A 290 6.39 11.65 -12.29
CA GLY A 290 7.60 11.16 -12.97
C GLY A 290 7.74 9.64 -13.07
N GLU A 291 6.84 8.87 -12.44
CA GLU A 291 6.83 7.41 -12.47
C GLU A 291 5.41 6.84 -12.53
N THR A 292 5.24 5.60 -13.00
CA THR A 292 3.94 4.90 -13.06
C THR A 292 4.04 3.54 -12.38
N LYS A 293 3.25 3.31 -11.32
CA LYS A 293 3.19 2.00 -10.65
C LYS A 293 2.35 1.03 -11.48
N VAL A 294 2.81 -0.21 -11.62
CA VAL A 294 2.11 -1.32 -12.24
C VAL A 294 1.95 -2.46 -11.23
N HIS A 295 0.78 -3.09 -11.22
CA HIS A 295 0.51 -4.36 -10.56
C HIS A 295 -0.36 -5.21 -11.50
N VAL A 296 -0.05 -6.50 -11.65
CA VAL A 296 -0.84 -7.42 -12.50
C VAL A 296 -0.67 -8.85 -12.01
N HIS A 297 -1.77 -9.60 -11.98
CA HIS A 297 -1.70 -11.04 -11.79
C HIS A 297 -1.55 -11.72 -13.15
N THR A 298 -0.48 -12.49 -13.35
CA THR A 298 -0.15 -13.12 -14.63
C THR A 298 0.39 -14.54 -14.44
N ASP A 299 0.38 -15.32 -15.52
CA ASP A 299 1.12 -16.58 -15.67
C ASP A 299 2.46 -16.35 -16.39
N ALA A 300 2.67 -15.16 -16.96
CA ALA A 300 3.84 -14.79 -17.76
C ALA A 300 4.51 -13.49 -17.26
N PRO A 301 5.20 -13.50 -16.09
CA PRO A 301 5.87 -12.31 -15.56
C PRO A 301 6.86 -11.64 -16.52
N ALA A 302 7.56 -12.44 -17.33
CA ALA A 302 8.49 -11.94 -18.33
C ALA A 302 7.80 -11.04 -19.37
N ALA A 303 6.62 -11.44 -19.87
CA ALA A 303 5.88 -10.67 -20.86
C ALA A 303 5.37 -9.33 -20.29
N VAL A 304 5.04 -9.29 -19.00
CA VAL A 304 4.69 -8.05 -18.29
C VAL A 304 5.89 -7.11 -18.23
N LEU A 305 7.07 -7.62 -17.88
CA LEU A 305 8.30 -6.83 -17.82
C LEU A 305 8.66 -6.27 -19.20
N ASP A 306 8.60 -7.10 -20.24
CA ASP A 306 8.89 -6.71 -21.62
C ASP A 306 7.94 -5.60 -22.09
N LEU A 307 6.64 -5.72 -21.80
CA LEU A 307 5.66 -4.70 -22.12
C LEU A 307 5.97 -3.37 -21.41
N CYS A 308 6.29 -3.42 -20.12
CA CYS A 308 6.57 -2.22 -19.32
C CYS A 308 7.86 -1.52 -19.74
N LEU A 309 8.90 -2.28 -20.09
CA LEU A 309 10.17 -1.77 -20.64
C LEU A 309 9.97 -0.99 -21.95
N GLY A 310 8.91 -1.29 -22.71
CA GLY A 310 8.52 -0.54 -23.90
C GLY A 310 8.08 0.91 -23.64
N TYR A 311 7.73 1.24 -22.38
CA TYR A 311 7.30 2.59 -21.98
C TYR A 311 8.39 3.38 -21.24
N GLY A 312 9.41 2.71 -20.72
CA GLY A 312 10.54 3.34 -20.01
C GLY A 312 11.31 2.36 -19.12
N PRO A 313 12.41 2.82 -18.48
CA PRO A 313 13.15 1.99 -17.53
C PRO A 313 12.25 1.52 -16.38
N VAL A 314 12.33 0.24 -16.01
CA VAL A 314 11.57 -0.31 -14.88
C VAL A 314 12.44 -0.39 -13.62
N HIS A 315 11.84 -0.18 -12.46
CA HIS A 315 12.51 -0.29 -11.16
C HIS A 315 11.58 -0.86 -10.08
N GLU A 316 12.15 -1.26 -8.94
CA GLU A 316 11.43 -1.88 -7.80
C GLU A 316 10.51 -3.05 -8.19
N VAL A 317 11.03 -3.96 -9.03
CA VAL A 317 10.30 -5.13 -9.52
C VAL A 317 10.12 -6.17 -8.41
N GLN A 318 8.89 -6.64 -8.23
CA GLN A 318 8.53 -7.75 -7.33
C GLN A 318 7.66 -8.76 -8.10
N ILE A 319 7.95 -10.04 -7.87
CA ILE A 319 7.19 -11.15 -8.45
C ILE A 319 6.91 -12.15 -7.33
N LEU A 320 5.64 -12.29 -6.94
CA LEU A 320 5.20 -13.11 -5.82
C LEU A 320 4.32 -14.25 -6.31
N ASN A 321 4.49 -15.46 -5.76
CA ASN A 321 3.64 -16.61 -6.08
C ASN A 321 2.51 -16.74 -5.05
N MET A 322 1.31 -16.29 -5.45
CA MET A 322 0.12 -16.28 -4.59
C MET A 322 -0.35 -17.68 -4.21
N ARG A 323 -0.16 -18.69 -5.07
CA ARG A 323 -0.49 -20.09 -4.72
C ARG A 323 0.43 -20.64 -3.63
N ALA A 324 1.72 -20.33 -3.69
CA ALA A 324 2.69 -20.72 -2.68
C ALA A 324 2.40 -20.02 -1.34
N GLN A 325 2.05 -18.73 -1.38
CA GLN A 325 1.62 -17.96 -0.21
C GLN A 325 0.37 -18.59 0.44
N TYR A 326 -0.66 -18.90 -0.37
CA TYR A 326 -1.87 -19.57 0.11
C TYR A 326 -1.58 -20.95 0.72
N ALA A 327 -0.76 -21.77 0.07
CA ALA A 327 -0.41 -23.11 0.57
C ALA A 327 0.32 -23.06 1.92
N ALA A 328 1.16 -22.05 2.15
CA ALA A 328 1.88 -21.86 3.42
C ALA A 328 0.95 -21.55 4.61
N LEU A 329 -0.29 -21.12 4.35
CA LEU A 329 -1.27 -20.76 5.38
C LEU A 329 -2.20 -21.92 5.76
N GLN A 330 -2.14 -23.05 5.06
CA GLN A 330 -2.99 -24.20 5.33
C GLN A 330 -2.56 -24.95 6.60
N PRO A 331 -3.51 -25.36 7.47
CA PRO A 331 -3.20 -26.18 8.64
C PRO A 331 -2.51 -27.49 8.23
N GLY A 332 -1.29 -27.71 8.72
CA GLY A 332 -0.49 -28.90 8.40
C GLY A 332 0.55 -28.71 7.29
N ALA A 333 0.71 -27.49 6.75
CA ALA A 333 1.83 -27.18 5.86
C ALA A 333 3.20 -27.40 6.56
N PRO A 334 4.16 -28.10 5.94
CA PRO A 334 5.49 -28.25 6.51
C PRO A 334 6.23 -26.90 6.41
N GLY A 335 6.25 -26.12 7.50
CA GLY A 335 6.94 -24.83 7.47
C GLY A 335 6.75 -23.91 8.67
N GLY A 336 6.81 -24.45 9.89
CA GLY A 336 6.77 -23.68 11.14
C GLY A 336 8.11 -23.60 11.86
N ARG A 337 9.25 -23.59 11.15
CA ARG A 337 10.56 -23.22 11.70
C ARG A 337 11.36 -22.55 10.59
N ALA A 338 11.73 -21.28 10.81
CA ALA A 338 12.82 -20.66 10.07
C ALA A 338 14.10 -21.42 10.43
N GLU A 339 14.52 -22.36 9.58
CA GLU A 339 15.90 -22.80 9.59
C GLU A 339 16.72 -21.66 9.00
N ALA A 340 17.39 -20.92 9.90
CA ALA A 340 18.49 -20.07 9.51
C ALA A 340 19.48 -20.94 8.73
N LEU A 341 19.75 -20.57 7.49
CA LEU A 341 20.86 -21.11 6.73
C LEU A 341 22.13 -20.76 7.52
N GLU A 342 22.64 -21.70 8.32
CA GLU A 342 23.90 -21.49 9.03
C GLU A 342 25.01 -21.27 8.00
N ALA A 343 25.62 -20.09 8.07
CA ALA A 343 26.82 -19.76 7.33
C ALA A 343 27.90 -20.78 7.70
N SER A 344 28.38 -21.53 6.71
CA SER A 344 29.56 -22.38 6.88
C SER A 344 30.74 -21.53 7.36
N PRO A 345 31.59 -22.06 8.27
CA PRO A 345 32.60 -21.27 8.96
C PRO A 345 33.64 -20.73 7.98
N GLY A 346 33.92 -19.43 8.12
CA GLY A 346 34.88 -18.70 7.33
C GLY A 346 36.26 -19.36 7.35
N VAL A 347 36.84 -19.48 6.15
CA VAL A 347 38.25 -19.82 5.98
C VAL A 347 39.07 -18.65 6.53
N GLY A 348 39.86 -18.96 7.56
CA GLY A 348 40.65 -17.99 8.32
C GLY A 348 41.71 -17.28 7.49
N SER A 349 41.95 -16.04 7.88
CA SER A 349 43.09 -15.21 7.51
C SER A 349 44.42 -15.80 8.00
N GLY A 350 45.43 -15.85 7.13
CA GLY A 350 46.83 -16.05 7.48
C GLY A 350 47.75 -15.78 6.28
N PRO A 351 48.98 -15.26 6.48
CA PRO A 351 49.53 -14.16 5.70
C PRO A 351 50.60 -14.54 4.65
N ASP A 352 50.90 -13.57 3.78
CA ASP A 352 52.11 -13.32 2.97
C ASP A 352 53.13 -14.45 2.71
N GLY A 353 53.46 -14.60 1.42
CA GLY A 353 54.85 -14.69 0.96
C GLY A 353 55.24 -15.93 0.16
N GLY A 354 55.80 -15.69 -1.04
CA GLY A 354 56.92 -16.49 -1.56
C GLY A 354 56.64 -17.51 -2.67
N ALA A 355 56.83 -17.05 -3.90
CA ALA A 355 57.58 -17.65 -5.02
C ALA A 355 57.64 -19.19 -5.27
N ALA A 356 57.47 -19.49 -6.57
CA ALA A 356 58.26 -20.39 -7.43
C ALA A 356 57.76 -21.82 -7.76
N ASP A 357 57.73 -22.01 -9.10
CA ASP A 357 58.11 -23.17 -9.92
C ASP A 357 57.25 -24.43 -10.13
N GLU A 358 56.91 -24.59 -11.42
CA GLU A 358 57.11 -25.73 -12.33
C GLU A 358 56.62 -27.17 -12.07
N ALA A 359 56.39 -27.83 -13.23
CA ALA A 359 56.29 -29.26 -13.54
C ALA A 359 54.89 -29.91 -13.38
N VAL A 360 54.17 -30.23 -14.46
CA VAL A 360 54.38 -31.27 -15.51
C VAL A 360 53.85 -32.67 -15.12
N ALA A 361 52.99 -33.18 -16.01
CA ALA A 361 52.78 -34.58 -16.41
C ALA A 361 51.82 -35.51 -15.64
N GLN A 362 50.79 -35.90 -16.41
CA GLN A 362 50.46 -37.27 -16.85
C GLN A 362 49.64 -38.22 -15.97
N ARG A 363 48.55 -38.67 -16.63
CA ARG A 363 48.05 -40.06 -16.80
C ARG A 363 47.63 -40.86 -15.56
N GLY A 364 46.39 -41.35 -15.62
CA GLY A 364 45.99 -42.54 -14.87
C GLY A 364 44.51 -42.87 -15.02
N ALA A 365 44.20 -43.78 -15.94
CA ALA A 365 42.89 -44.40 -16.08
C ALA A 365 42.66 -45.49 -15.00
N GLY A 366 41.40 -45.74 -14.64
CA GLY A 366 40.98 -46.89 -13.82
C GLY A 366 39.56 -46.69 -13.25
N THR A 367 38.51 -47.05 -13.99
CA THR A 367 37.69 -48.27 -13.81
C THR A 367 37.06 -48.45 -12.42
N GLY A 368 35.72 -48.36 -12.37
CA GLY A 368 34.93 -48.80 -11.22
C GLY A 368 33.44 -48.66 -11.51
N ALA A 369 32.80 -49.74 -11.97
CA ALA A 369 31.35 -49.84 -12.09
C ALA A 369 30.72 -50.06 -10.71
N GLY A 370 29.60 -49.39 -10.43
CA GLY A 370 28.77 -49.63 -9.24
C GLY A 370 27.57 -48.70 -9.23
N GLY A 371 26.39 -49.25 -9.54
CA GLY A 371 25.17 -48.48 -9.77
C GLY A 371 24.59 -47.81 -8.53
N ALA A 372 23.95 -46.66 -8.77
CA ALA A 372 22.74 -46.22 -8.11
C ALA A 372 22.10 -45.18 -9.02
N ALA A 373 20.81 -45.33 -9.33
CA ALA A 373 20.02 -44.32 -10.01
C ALA A 373 19.96 -43.07 -9.12
N GLY A 374 20.80 -42.08 -9.40
CA GLY A 374 20.79 -40.76 -8.79
C GLY A 374 20.09 -39.79 -9.73
N ALA A 375 19.03 -39.15 -9.26
CA ALA A 375 18.31 -38.10 -9.97
C ALA A 375 19.29 -37.06 -10.53
N GLU A 376 19.08 -36.63 -11.78
CA GLU A 376 19.80 -35.46 -12.30
C GLU A 376 19.57 -34.28 -11.34
N PRO A 377 20.63 -33.56 -10.93
CA PRO A 377 20.44 -32.34 -10.16
C PRO A 377 19.65 -31.36 -11.03
N ALA A 378 18.49 -30.93 -10.53
CA ALA A 378 17.71 -29.88 -11.16
C ALA A 378 18.65 -28.70 -11.47
N ARG A 379 18.76 -28.33 -12.74
CA ARG A 379 19.50 -27.14 -13.16
C ARG A 379 18.76 -25.91 -12.63
N LEU A 380 19.06 -25.53 -11.40
CA LEU A 380 18.66 -24.26 -10.83
C LEU A 380 19.54 -23.18 -11.47
N ALA A 381 18.94 -22.31 -12.26
CA ALA A 381 19.57 -21.06 -12.68
C ALA A 381 19.31 -20.01 -11.60
N VAL A 382 20.39 -19.54 -10.97
CA VAL A 382 20.35 -18.37 -10.08
C VAL A 382 20.65 -17.15 -10.95
N VAL A 383 19.67 -16.24 -11.10
CA VAL A 383 19.90 -14.94 -11.73
C VAL A 383 20.18 -13.94 -10.60
N ALA A 384 21.45 -13.56 -10.45
CA ALA A 384 21.86 -12.44 -9.62
C ALA A 384 22.09 -11.22 -10.52
N VAL A 385 21.33 -10.14 -10.30
CA VAL A 385 21.55 -8.86 -10.98
C VAL A 385 22.24 -7.91 -10.02
N VAL A 386 23.46 -7.50 -10.38
CA VAL A 386 24.23 -6.47 -9.66
C VAL A 386 24.33 -5.25 -10.59
N PRO A 387 24.10 -4.02 -10.12
CA PRO A 387 24.25 -2.84 -10.97
C PRO A 387 25.74 -2.58 -11.27
N GLY A 388 26.15 -2.80 -12.53
CA GLY A 388 27.52 -2.60 -13.03
C GLY A 388 27.65 -3.08 -14.48
N GLN A 389 28.68 -2.62 -15.21
CA GLN A 389 28.97 -3.05 -16.58
C GLN A 389 29.15 -4.58 -16.59
N GLY A 390 28.25 -5.29 -17.27
CA GLY A 390 28.12 -6.74 -17.21
C GLY A 390 29.39 -7.50 -17.60
N LEU A 391 29.48 -8.75 -17.13
CA LEU A 391 30.56 -9.69 -17.43
C LEU A 391 30.58 -10.03 -18.94
N ALA A 392 31.37 -9.27 -19.68
CA ALA A 392 31.95 -9.68 -20.95
C ALA A 392 33.44 -9.92 -20.71
N ASP A 393 33.81 -11.20 -20.66
CA ASP A 393 34.91 -11.82 -21.44
C ASP A 393 34.88 -13.35 -21.24
#